data_AF-A0A1S4LGW6-F1
#
_entry.id   AF-A0A1S4LGW6-F1
#
_cell.length_a   1.000
_cell.length_b   1.000
_cell.length_c   1.000
_cell.angle_alpha   90.00
_cell.angle_beta   90.00
_cell.angle_gamma   90.00
#
_symmetry.space_group_name_H-M   'P 1'
#
loop_
_entity.id
_entity.type
_entity.pdbx_description
1 polymer ?
#
loop_
_entity_poly.entity_id
_entity_poly.type
_entity_poly.pdbx_seq_one_letter_code
_entity_poly.pdbx_strand_id
1 'polypeptide(L)' 'GENNTVADALLRLPLLSTEGEPVEEVIAAVSKVVTKSPLQAATETDPVLKKVMQYVTSSWPEKKTLSGKLMLFFRVQEE' A
#
# COMPACT_ATOMS: atom_id res chain seq x y z
N GLY A 1 17.45 41.61 -13.43
CA GLY A 1 16.61 42.40 -12.53
C GLY A 1 17.16 42.25 -11.13
N GLU A 2 17.75 43.32 -10.59
CA GLU A 2 18.55 43.35 -9.35
C GLU A 2 17.80 43.05 -8.05
N ASN A 3 16.53 42.62 -8.11
CA ASN A 3 15.66 42.43 -6.94
C ASN A 3 15.22 40.97 -6.74
N ASN A 4 16.09 40.00 -7.02
CA ASN A 4 15.80 38.58 -6.75
C ASN A 4 16.52 38.07 -5.48
N THR A 5 16.43 38.84 -4.40
CA THR A 5 17.08 38.58 -3.10
C THR A 5 16.59 37.30 -2.44
N VAL A 6 15.34 36.88 -2.70
CA VAL A 6 14.77 35.64 -2.16
C VAL A 6 15.42 34.41 -2.79
N ALA A 7 15.68 34.43 -4.09
CA ALA A 7 16.34 33.32 -4.77
C ALA A 7 17.81 33.16 -4.33
N ASP A 8 18.51 34.27 -4.08
CA ASP A 8 19.90 34.26 -3.60
C ASP A 8 20.01 33.82 -2.13
N ALA A 9 18.99 34.10 -1.30
CA ALA A 9 18.93 33.66 0.10
C ALA A 9 18.74 32.14 0.25
N LEU A 10 17.97 31.51 -0.64
CA LEU A 10 17.76 30.05 -0.63
C LEU A 10 18.96 29.26 -1.18
N LEU A 11 19.79 29.88 -2.01
CA LEU A 11 21.03 29.29 -2.54
C LEU A 11 22.15 29.13 -1.49
N ARG A 12 22.07 29.90 -0.39
CA ARG A 12 23.07 29.89 0.70
C ARG A 12 22.68 29.03 1.89
N LEU A 13 21.51 28.40 1.84
CA LEU A 13 21.17 27.39 2.84
C LEU A 13 22.17 26.24 2.67
N PRO A 14 22.82 25.78 3.77
CA PRO A 14 23.59 24.56 3.72
C PRO A 14 22.62 23.49 3.20
N LEU A 15 22.90 22.96 2.01
CA LEU A 15 22.36 21.67 1.64
C LEU A 15 22.93 20.75 2.70
N LEU A 16 22.15 20.45 3.74
CA LEU A 16 22.44 19.35 4.63
C LEU A 16 22.59 18.18 3.69
N SER A 17 23.85 17.84 3.40
CA SER A 17 24.19 16.62 2.70
C SER A 17 23.53 15.55 3.52
N THR A 18 22.37 15.12 3.06
CA THR A 18 21.72 13.93 3.57
C THR A 18 22.57 12.83 2.93
N GLU A 19 23.77 12.63 3.49
CA GLU A 19 24.68 11.55 3.16
C GLU A 19 24.05 10.29 3.75
N GLY A 20 23.01 9.88 3.07
CA GLY A 20 22.21 8.71 3.28
C GLY A 20 21.39 8.66 2.02
N GLU A 21 21.66 7.67 1.17
CA GLU A 21 20.76 7.39 0.05
C GLU A 21 19.34 7.45 0.62
N PRO A 22 18.41 8.20 -0.02
CA PRO A 22 17.03 8.15 0.42
C PRO A 22 16.68 6.67 0.42
N VAL A 23 16.34 6.13 1.60
CA VAL A 23 15.82 4.77 1.68
C VAL A 23 14.56 4.83 0.86
N GLU A 24 14.63 4.39 -0.40
CA GLU A 24 13.47 4.27 -1.27
C GLU A 24 12.56 3.27 -0.58
N GLU A 25 11.59 3.81 0.17
CA GLU A 25 10.54 3.02 0.75
C GLU A 25 9.69 2.52 -0.42
N VAL A 26 9.94 1.29 -0.85
CA VAL A 26 9.17 0.64 -1.90
C VAL A 26 7.76 0.40 -1.35
N ILE A 27 6.88 1.39 -1.54
CA ILE A 27 5.49 1.35 -1.08
C ILE A 27 4.61 0.41 -1.92
N ALA A 28 5.06 0.03 -3.11
CA ALA A 28 4.35 -0.90 -3.98
C ALA A 28 5.30 -1.60 -4.95
N ALA A 29 5.29 -2.94 -4.93
CA ALA A 29 5.94 -3.76 -5.94
C ALA A 29 4.86 -4.33 -6.87
N VAL A 30 4.89 -3.92 -8.15
CA VAL A 30 3.99 -4.50 -9.17
C VAL A 30 4.60 -5.83 -9.61
N SER A 31 3.97 -6.93 -9.19
CA SER A 31 4.35 -8.28 -9.62
C SER A 31 3.56 -8.72 -10.86
N LYS A 32 3.73 -9.99 -11.28
CA LYS A 32 3.11 -10.58 -12.47
C LYS A 32 1.62 -10.23 -12.58
N VAL A 33 1.19 -9.88 -13.80
CA VAL A 33 -0.21 -9.61 -14.12
C VAL A 33 -1.03 -10.88 -13.85
N VAL A 34 -1.94 -10.80 -12.88
CA VAL A 34 -2.91 -11.87 -12.61
C VAL A 34 -4.10 -11.65 -13.53
N THR A 35 -4.34 -12.59 -14.44
CA THR A 35 -5.50 -12.56 -15.34
C THR A 35 -6.73 -13.18 -14.65
N LYS A 36 -7.91 -13.00 -15.24
CA LYS A 36 -9.19 -13.49 -14.68
C LYS A 36 -9.20 -15.00 -14.42
N SER A 37 -8.66 -15.78 -15.35
CA SER A 37 -8.64 -17.25 -15.28
C SER A 37 -7.90 -17.79 -14.04
N PRO A 38 -6.62 -17.45 -13.79
CA PRO A 38 -5.90 -17.93 -12.61
C PRO A 38 -6.52 -17.41 -11.30
N LEU A 39 -7.08 -16.20 -11.29
CA LEU A 39 -7.78 -15.67 -10.12
C LEU A 39 -9.03 -16.49 -9.78
N GLN A 40 -9.84 -16.84 -10.79
CA GLN A 40 -11.04 -17.66 -10.60
C GLN A 40 -10.67 -19.08 -10.11
N ALA A 41 -9.69 -19.72 -10.74
CA ALA A 41 -9.23 -21.05 -10.34
C ALA A 41 -8.71 -21.08 -8.89
N ALA A 42 -7.93 -20.06 -8.49
CA ALA A 42 -7.44 -19.93 -7.12
C ALA A 42 -8.59 -19.71 -6.13
N THR A 43 -9.58 -18.90 -6.50
CA THR A 43 -10.76 -18.62 -5.66
C THR A 43 -11.65 -19.85 -5.46
N GLU A 44 -11.79 -20.69 -6.49
CA GLU A 44 -12.58 -21.92 -6.38
C GLU A 44 -11.93 -22.96 -5.47
N THR A 45 -10.59 -23.00 -5.47
CA THR A 45 -9.81 -23.97 -4.70
C THR A 45 -9.64 -23.55 -3.23
N ASP A 46 -9.52 -22.24 -2.97
CA ASP A 46 -9.26 -21.72 -1.63
C ASP A 46 -10.57 -21.28 -0.93
N PRO A 47 -10.97 -21.95 0.17
CA PRO A 47 -12.19 -21.62 0.91
C PRO A 47 -12.13 -20.25 1.62
N VAL A 48 -10.92 -19.79 1.99
CA VAL A 48 -10.72 -18.46 2.57
C VAL A 48 -10.92 -17.41 1.49
N LEU A 49 -10.28 -17.58 0.33
CA LEU A 49 -10.40 -16.63 -0.78
C LEU A 49 -11.84 -16.52 -1.26
N LYS A 50 -12.56 -17.65 -1.34
CA LYS A 50 -14.00 -17.67 -1.67
C LYS A 50 -14.84 -16.84 -0.70
N LYS A 51 -14.51 -16.85 0.59
CA LYS A 51 -15.19 -16.06 1.62
C LYS A 51 -14.81 -14.59 1.54
N VAL A 52 -13.53 -14.28 1.28
CA VAL A 52 -13.06 -12.90 1.06
C VAL A 52 -13.74 -12.26 -0.15
N MET A 53 -13.91 -13.01 -1.25
CA MET A 53 -14.61 -12.51 -2.45
C MET A 53 -16.06 -12.09 -2.19
N GLN A 54 -16.73 -12.64 -1.17
CA GLN A 54 -18.06 -12.19 -0.78
C GLN A 54 -18.03 -10.79 -0.14
N TYR A 55 -16.94 -10.43 0.53
CA TYR A 55 -16.78 -9.12 1.17
C TYR A 55 -16.40 -8.02 0.17
N VAL A 56 -15.79 -8.39 -0.96
CA VAL A 56 -15.45 -7.43 -2.04
C VAL A 56 -16.70 -6.76 -2.62
N THR A 57 -17.81 -7.50 -2.73
CA THR A 57 -19.08 -6.98 -3.24
C THR A 57 -20.06 -6.53 -2.16
N SER A 58 -19.69 -6.68 -0.89
CA SER A 58 -20.53 -6.32 0.26
C SER A 58 -19.74 -5.48 1.25
N SER A 59 -19.98 -5.64 2.55
CA SER A 59 -19.25 -4.97 3.62
C SER A 59 -18.23 -5.90 4.26
N TRP A 60 -17.12 -5.32 4.69
CA TRP A 60 -16.17 -6.05 5.52
C TRP A 60 -16.82 -6.47 6.85
N PRO A 61 -16.60 -7.72 7.33
CA PRO A 61 -17.15 -8.22 8.58
C PRO A 61 -16.46 -7.56 9.78
N GLU A 62 -17.20 -7.40 10.87
CA GLU A 62 -16.62 -6.91 12.12
C GLU A 62 -15.59 -7.89 12.68
N LYS A 63 -14.47 -7.39 13.22
CA LYS A 63 -13.38 -8.22 13.76
C LYS A 63 -13.85 -9.30 14.74
N LYS A 64 -14.87 -9.01 15.55
CA LYS A 64 -15.46 -9.93 16.54
C LYS A 64 -16.09 -11.18 15.90
N THR A 65 -16.46 -11.09 14.63
CA THR A 65 -17.12 -12.16 13.87
C THR A 65 -16.15 -12.93 12.97
N LEU A 66 -14.89 -12.48 12.85
CA LEU A 66 -13.87 -13.14 12.04
C LEU A 66 -13.28 -14.34 12.79
N SER A 67 -13.14 -15.46 12.09
CA SER A 67 -12.39 -16.60 12.63
C SER A 67 -10.91 -16.23 12.78
N GLY A 68 -10.22 -16.81 13.76
CA GLY A 68 -8.81 -16.47 14.04
C GLY A 68 -7.87 -16.64 12.84
N LYS A 69 -8.18 -17.57 11.92
CA LYS A 69 -7.43 -17.76 10.66
C LYS A 69 -7.61 -16.60 9.68
N LEU A 70 -8.77 -15.96 9.68
CA LEU A 70 -9.05 -14.83 8.80
C LEU A 70 -8.43 -13.55 9.34
N MET A 71 -8.33 -13.35 10.66
CA MET A 71 -7.77 -12.11 11.23
C MET A 71 -6.39 -11.72 10.68
N LEU A 72 -5.55 -12.69 10.31
CA LEU A 72 -4.22 -12.44 9.72
C LEU A 72 -4.26 -11.67 8.39
N PHE A 73 -5.37 -11.77 7.65
CA PHE A 73 -5.52 -11.14 6.33
C PHE A 73 -6.17 -9.75 6.40
N PHE A 74 -6.66 -9.34 7.57
CA PHE A 74 -7.43 -8.09 7.73
C PHE A 74 -6.59 -7.12 8.57
N ARG A 75 -5.62 -6.46 7.94
CA ARG A 75 -5.00 -5.25 8.53
C ARG A 75 -5.88 -4.05 8.18
N VAL A 76 -6.56 -3.52 9.18
CA VAL A 76 -7.21 -2.21 9.10
C VAL A 76 -6.09 -1.18 9.09
N GLN A 77 -6.00 -0.35 8.06
CA GLN A 77 -5.18 0.85 8.13
C GLN A 77 -5.89 1.81 9.10
N GLU A 78 -5.19 2.26 10.13
CA GLU A 78 -5.66 3.38 10.94
C GLU A 78 -5.57 4.64 10.06
N GLU A 79 -6.67 5.38 10.01
CA GLU A 79 -6.85 6.62 9.23
C GLU A 79 -6.31 7.82 10.01
#